data_AF-A0A9W9YUG4-F1
#
_entry.id   AF-A0A9W9YUG4-F1
#
_cell.length_a   1.000
_cell.length_b   1.000
_cell.length_c   1.000
_cell.angle_alpha   90.00
_cell.angle_beta   90.00
_cell.angle_gamma   90.00
#
_symmetry.space_group_name_H-M   'P 1'
#
loop_
_entity.id
_entity.type
_entity.pdbx_description
1 polymer ?
#
loop_
_entity_poly.entity_id
_entity_poly.type
_entity_poly.pdbx_seq_one_letter_code
_entity_poly.pdbx_strand_id
1 'polypeptide(L)'
;MMILLQDIRNQRRYRQRRRQEKKKLGQTLESLQTKSQFYEEQIDYYNQYIRVCLDNLSKKGKKPRAKQQKGQKGKEEVYRGEIKYTAQRLYEKGVILEIEGLPPSQFKNVMFDIKSGDEIGVFEVSAKFMGVAMEKVELVFQDLLQLQYEGVAVMKMFGRAKINVNLLIFLLNKKFYGK
;
A
#
# COMPACT_ATOMS: atom_id res chain seq x y z
N MET A 1 -67.25 18.24 26.92
CA MET A 1 -66.04 18.61 27.70
C MET A 1 -64.94 17.52 27.69
N MET A 2 -65.28 16.23 27.62
CA MET A 2 -64.31 15.11 27.66
C MET A 2 -63.43 14.95 26.41
N ILE A 3 -63.96 15.27 25.21
CA ILE A 3 -63.24 15.14 23.93
C ILE A 3 -62.08 16.16 23.83
N LEU A 4 -62.29 17.39 24.30
CA LEU A 4 -61.28 18.46 24.28
C LEU A 4 -60.06 18.13 25.15
N LEU A 5 -60.29 17.51 26.31
CA LEU A 5 -59.22 17.12 27.25
C LEU A 5 -58.36 15.97 26.69
N GLN A 6 -58.98 15.05 25.95
CA GLN A 6 -58.28 13.95 25.28
C GLN A 6 -57.36 14.47 24.16
N ASP A 7 -57.83 15.44 23.38
CA ASP A 7 -57.07 16.06 22.30
C ASP A 7 -55.84 16.83 22.82
N ILE A 8 -55.99 17.59 23.90
CA ILE A 8 -54.89 18.32 24.54
C ILE A 8 -53.81 17.35 25.06
N ARG A 9 -54.22 16.22 25.66
CA ARG A 9 -53.30 15.15 26.09
C ARG A 9 -52.56 14.51 24.93
N ASN A 10 -53.26 14.20 23.84
CA ASN A 10 -52.66 13.65 22.63
C ASN A 10 -51.65 14.63 22.01
N GLN A 11 -52.01 15.90 21.87
CA GLN A 11 -51.14 16.94 21.33
C GLN A 11 -49.87 17.13 22.18
N ARG A 12 -49.97 17.00 23.52
CA ARG A 12 -48.81 17.01 24.42
C ARG A 12 -47.92 15.79 24.21
N ARG A 13 -48.48 14.58 24.08
CA ARG A 13 -47.72 13.35 23.77
C ARG A 13 -47.00 13.44 22.42
N TYR A 14 -47.66 13.93 21.37
CA TYR A 14 -47.03 14.13 20.06
C TYR A 14 -45.90 15.17 20.09
N ARG A 15 -46.05 16.25 20.85
CA ARG A 15 -44.97 17.23 21.06
C ARG A 15 -43.77 16.61 21.78
N GLN A 16 -44.01 15.80 22.80
CA GLN A 16 -42.94 15.13 23.56
C GLN A 16 -42.21 14.11 22.69
N ARG A 17 -42.95 13.30 21.92
CA ARG A 17 -42.37 12.34 20.98
C ARG A 17 -41.51 13.02 19.91
N ARG A 18 -42.02 14.09 19.28
CA ARG A 18 -41.24 14.89 18.30
C ARG A 18 -39.97 15.49 18.91
N ARG A 19 -40.02 15.96 20.17
CA ARG A 19 -38.82 16.47 20.87
C ARG A 19 -37.79 15.37 21.10
N GLN A 20 -38.23 14.17 21.50
CA GLN A 20 -37.34 13.02 21.69
C GLN A 20 -36.74 12.54 20.37
N GLU A 21 -37.54 12.44 19.31
CA GLU A 21 -37.07 12.08 17.97
C GLU A 21 -36.07 13.10 17.44
N LYS A 22 -36.35 14.41 17.58
CA LYS A 22 -35.41 15.48 17.22
C LYS A 22 -34.09 15.36 17.99
N LYS A 23 -34.13 15.05 19.29
CA LYS A 23 -32.92 14.83 20.10
C LYS A 23 -32.14 13.61 19.63
N LYS A 24 -32.82 12.49 19.36
CA LYS A 24 -32.19 11.26 18.86
C LYS A 24 -31.55 11.49 17.50
N LEU A 25 -32.22 12.20 16.59
CA LEU A 25 -31.67 12.58 15.29
C LEU A 25 -30.45 13.49 15.45
N GLY A 26 -30.49 14.47 16.35
CA GLY A 26 -29.34 15.33 16.66
C GLY A 26 -28.12 14.53 17.16
N GLN A 27 -28.33 13.62 18.11
CA GLN A 27 -27.26 12.73 18.60
C GLN A 27 -26.72 11.80 17.51
N THR A 28 -27.60 11.30 16.62
CA THR A 28 -27.20 10.47 15.49
C THR A 28 -26.34 11.27 14.51
N LEU A 29 -26.75 12.51 14.20
CA LEU A 29 -26.02 13.41 13.33
C LEU A 29 -24.64 13.74 13.89
N GLU A 30 -24.55 14.08 15.17
CA GLU A 30 -23.28 14.34 15.86
C GLU A 30 -22.37 13.10 15.81
N SER A 31 -22.90 11.92 16.12
CA SER A 31 -22.14 10.66 16.03
C SER A 31 -21.64 10.36 14.61
N LEU A 32 -22.45 10.67 13.59
CA LEU A 32 -22.05 10.51 12.19
C LEU A 32 -20.99 11.53 11.79
N GLN A 33 -21.08 12.78 12.27
CA GLN A 33 -20.08 13.81 12.03
C GLN A 33 -18.74 13.43 12.65
N THR A 34 -18.72 12.97 13.91
CA THR A 34 -17.49 12.50 14.56
C THR A 34 -16.87 11.33 13.80
N LYS A 35 -17.68 10.38 13.30
CA LYS A 35 -17.19 9.29 12.46
C LYS A 35 -16.61 9.80 11.14
N SER A 36 -17.28 10.75 10.49
CA SER A 36 -16.81 11.36 9.24
C SER A 36 -15.44 12.02 9.44
N GLN A 37 -15.33 12.86 10.48
CA GLN A 37 -14.07 13.54 10.83
C GLN A 37 -12.95 12.54 11.12
N PHE A 38 -13.24 11.47 11.86
CA PHE A 38 -12.26 10.43 12.15
C PHE A 38 -11.73 9.75 10.87
N TYR A 39 -12.61 9.43 9.91
CA TYR A 39 -12.17 8.86 8.63
C TYR A 39 -11.44 9.87 7.75
N GLU A 40 -11.84 11.14 7.76
CA GLU A 40 -11.11 12.23 7.09
C GLU A 40 -9.69 12.36 7.64
N GLU A 41 -9.51 12.38 8.97
CA GLU A 41 -8.19 12.41 9.60
C GLU A 41 -7.34 11.18 9.23
N GLN A 42 -7.94 9.98 9.17
CA GLN A 42 -7.23 8.79 8.73
C GLN A 42 -6.79 8.87 7.27
N ILE A 43 -7.65 9.38 6.39
CA ILE A 43 -7.34 9.61 4.97
C ILE A 43 -6.20 10.63 4.85
N ASP A 44 -6.26 11.74 5.59
CA ASP A 44 -5.24 12.78 5.56
C ASP A 44 -3.90 12.28 6.08
N TYR A 45 -3.89 11.50 7.16
CA TYR A 45 -2.67 10.86 7.68
C TYR A 45 -2.06 9.91 6.64
N TYR A 46 -2.87 9.07 6.01
CA TYR A 46 -2.42 8.14 4.97
C TYR A 46 -1.86 8.88 3.75
N ASN A 47 -2.56 9.91 3.28
CA ASN A 47 -2.11 10.75 2.18
C ASN A 47 -0.81 11.49 2.51
N GLN A 48 -0.66 12.00 3.73
CA GLN A 48 0.56 12.66 4.17
C GLN A 48 1.73 11.66 4.25
N TYR A 49 1.49 10.45 4.76
CA TYR A 49 2.49 9.37 4.77
C TYR A 49 2.94 9.00 3.37
N ILE A 50 2.00 8.81 2.43
CA ILE A 50 2.30 8.56 1.01
C ILE A 50 3.15 9.70 0.45
N ARG A 51 2.73 10.96 0.63
CA ARG A 51 3.47 12.14 0.13
C ARG A 51 4.89 12.17 0.66
N VAL A 52 5.09 11.97 1.96
CA VAL A 52 6.43 11.94 2.57
C VAL A 52 7.26 10.78 2.00
N CYS A 53 6.66 9.60 1.83
CA CYS A 53 7.32 8.44 1.22
C CYS A 53 7.71 8.70 -0.25
N LEU A 54 6.82 9.27 -1.05
CA LEU A 54 7.07 9.61 -2.46
C LEU A 54 8.08 10.77 -2.61
N ASP A 55 8.03 11.77 -1.74
CA ASP A 55 9.01 12.85 -1.70
C ASP A 55 10.42 12.33 -1.40
N ASN A 56 10.54 11.38 -0.47
CA ASN A 56 11.79 10.68 -0.21
C ASN A 56 12.28 9.88 -1.43
N LEU A 57 11.36 9.33 -2.23
CA LEU A 57 11.70 8.64 -3.47
C LEU A 57 12.19 9.62 -4.57
N SER A 58 11.58 10.81 -4.70
CA SER A 58 11.99 11.82 -5.69
C SER A 58 13.39 12.40 -5.44
N LYS A 59 13.78 12.56 -4.16
CA LYS A 59 15.06 13.15 -3.75
C LYS A 59 16.26 12.24 -4.04
N LYS A 60 16.09 10.91 -4.03
CA LYS A 60 17.14 9.94 -4.37
C LYS A 60 17.24 9.64 -5.87
N GLY A 61 16.18 9.90 -6.64
CA GLY A 61 16.13 9.68 -8.09
C GLY A 61 16.79 10.75 -8.96
N LYS A 62 17.11 11.94 -8.42
CA LYS A 62 17.76 13.02 -9.17
C LYS A 62 19.26 13.11 -8.85
N LYS A 63 20.13 12.59 -9.74
CA LYS A 63 21.54 13.02 -9.75
C LYS A 63 21.63 14.49 -10.21
N PRO A 64 22.49 15.33 -9.60
CA PRO A 64 22.85 16.62 -10.17
C PRO A 64 23.61 16.40 -11.49
N ARG A 65 23.27 17.18 -12.53
CA ARG A 65 24.06 17.28 -13.77
C ARG A 65 25.47 17.77 -13.42
N ALA A 66 26.42 16.86 -13.24
CA ALA A 66 27.83 17.19 -13.06
C ALA A 66 28.63 16.70 -14.28
N LYS A 67 29.12 17.70 -15.01
CA LYS A 67 30.18 17.77 -16.02
C LYS A 67 30.89 16.47 -16.44
N GLN A 68 30.97 16.30 -17.76
CA GLN A 68 32.00 15.56 -18.48
C GLN A 68 33.39 15.77 -17.86
N GLN A 69 34.07 14.69 -17.47
CA GLN A 69 35.52 14.58 -17.63
C GLN A 69 35.98 13.12 -17.58
N LYS A 70 37.01 12.86 -18.39
CA LYS A 70 37.49 11.56 -18.88
C LYS A 70 38.12 10.69 -17.77
N GLY A 71 37.91 9.38 -17.91
CA GLY A 71 38.93 8.36 -17.72
C GLY A 71 39.15 7.85 -16.30
N GLN A 72 38.46 6.78 -15.94
CA GLN A 72 39.03 5.63 -15.20
C GLN A 72 38.07 4.44 -15.23
N LYS A 73 38.54 3.31 -15.75
CA LYS A 73 37.83 2.03 -15.76
C LYS A 73 37.68 1.51 -14.32
N GLY A 74 36.46 1.14 -13.95
CA GLY A 74 36.18 0.19 -12.88
C GLY A 74 35.25 0.72 -11.78
N LYS A 75 33.95 0.39 -11.90
CA LYS A 75 32.82 0.64 -10.98
C LYS A 75 32.02 1.94 -11.15
N GLU A 76 31.74 2.34 -12.39
CA GLU A 76 30.58 3.18 -12.71
C GLU A 76 29.42 2.29 -13.17
N GLU A 77 28.64 1.69 -12.27
CA GLU A 77 27.45 0.94 -12.70
C GLU A 77 26.20 1.26 -11.87
N VAL A 78 25.34 2.08 -12.51
CA VAL A 78 23.88 1.98 -12.50
C VAL A 78 23.15 2.16 -11.17
N TYR A 79 23.04 3.41 -10.69
CA TYR A 79 21.98 3.82 -9.76
C TYR A 79 20.70 4.26 -10.49
N ARG A 80 20.29 3.48 -11.49
CA ARG A 80 18.89 3.27 -11.91
C ARG A 80 18.58 1.85 -11.43
N GLY A 81 18.25 1.70 -10.14
CA GLY A 81 18.41 0.43 -9.42
C GLY A 81 17.67 -0.75 -10.05
N GLU A 82 18.40 -1.66 -10.68
CA GLU A 82 17.93 -3.01 -10.95
C GLU A 82 18.49 -3.92 -9.85
N ILE A 83 17.62 -4.67 -9.19
CA ILE A 83 18.02 -5.56 -8.09
C ILE A 83 17.59 -6.96 -8.41
N LYS A 84 18.57 -7.85 -8.38
CA LYS A 84 18.41 -9.26 -8.73
C LYS A 84 18.44 -10.09 -7.46
N TYR A 85 17.38 -10.84 -7.21
CA TYR A 85 17.29 -11.78 -6.11
C TYR A 85 16.89 -13.16 -6.61
N THR A 86 17.59 -14.19 -6.13
CA THR A 86 17.11 -15.56 -6.31
C THR A 86 15.85 -15.77 -5.47
N ALA A 87 14.91 -16.58 -5.94
CA ALA A 87 13.71 -16.90 -5.16
C ALA A 87 14.08 -17.56 -3.82
N GLN A 88 15.16 -18.33 -3.80
CA GLN A 88 15.67 -18.92 -2.57
C GLN A 88 16.02 -17.86 -1.51
N ARG A 89 16.71 -16.77 -1.89
CA ARG A 89 17.06 -15.69 -0.96
C ARG A 89 15.82 -14.92 -0.48
N LEU A 90 14.82 -14.76 -1.34
CA LEU A 90 13.56 -14.11 -0.95
C LEU A 90 12.75 -15.01 -0.02
N TYR A 91 12.81 -16.32 -0.21
CA TYR A 91 12.19 -17.32 0.65
C TYR A 91 12.85 -17.38 2.04
N GLU A 92 14.19 -17.41 2.09
CA GLU A 92 14.95 -17.33 3.35
C GLU A 92 14.67 -16.05 4.15
N LYS A 93 14.37 -14.95 3.45
CA LYS A 93 13.97 -13.67 4.07
C LYS A 93 12.49 -13.62 4.45
N GLY A 94 11.70 -14.64 4.12
CA GLY A 94 10.25 -14.68 4.32
C GLY A 94 9.45 -13.77 3.37
N VAL A 95 10.09 -13.14 2.39
CA VAL A 95 9.41 -12.31 1.38
C VAL A 95 8.55 -13.19 0.48
N ILE A 96 9.11 -14.31 0.00
CA ILE A 96 8.34 -15.35 -0.71
C ILE A 96 7.96 -16.41 0.31
N LEU A 97 6.69 -16.82 0.31
CA LEU A 97 6.18 -17.88 1.17
C LEU A 97 6.08 -19.19 0.40
N GLU A 98 5.59 -19.15 -0.84
CA GLU A 98 5.37 -20.34 -1.64
C GLU A 98 5.29 -19.96 -3.12
N ILE A 99 5.68 -20.87 -4.02
CA ILE A 99 5.44 -20.74 -5.44
C ILE A 99 4.67 -21.99 -5.89
N GLU A 100 3.43 -21.80 -6.32
CA GLU A 100 2.56 -22.87 -6.77
C GLU A 100 3.16 -23.58 -8.00
N GLY A 101 3.27 -24.91 -7.93
CA GLY A 101 3.85 -25.74 -8.99
C GLY A 101 5.37 -25.81 -9.00
N LEU A 102 6.07 -25.24 -8.02
CA LEU A 102 7.53 -25.31 -7.92
C LEU A 102 7.99 -25.69 -6.50
N PRO A 103 8.73 -26.81 -6.31
CA PRO A 103 9.22 -27.18 -4.99
C PRO A 103 10.34 -26.22 -4.51
N PRO A 104 10.52 -26.03 -3.19
CA PRO A 104 11.55 -25.13 -2.64
C PRO A 104 12.97 -25.42 -3.14
N SER A 105 13.28 -26.68 -3.45
CA SER A 105 14.58 -27.11 -4.01
C SER A 105 14.91 -26.47 -5.36
N GLN A 106 13.89 -26.04 -6.11
CA GLN A 106 14.03 -25.39 -7.41
C GLN A 106 14.07 -23.85 -7.32
N PHE A 107 13.90 -23.27 -6.13
CA PHE A 107 13.91 -21.81 -5.95
C PHE A 107 15.27 -21.19 -6.30
N LYS A 108 16.34 -21.97 -6.27
CA LYS A 108 17.68 -21.56 -6.74
C LYS A 108 17.74 -21.26 -8.25
N ASN A 109 16.83 -21.85 -9.02
CA ASN A 109 16.76 -21.69 -10.48
C ASN A 109 15.87 -20.52 -10.91
N VAL A 110 15.19 -19.86 -9.96
CA VAL A 110 14.33 -18.69 -10.20
C VAL A 110 15.08 -17.44 -9.78
N MET A 111 15.16 -16.44 -10.67
CA MET A 111 15.63 -15.10 -10.36
C MET A 111 14.52 -14.08 -10.56
N PHE A 112 14.42 -13.12 -9.65
CA PHE A 112 13.55 -11.96 -9.74
C PHE A 112 14.42 -10.72 -9.96
N ASP A 113 14.18 -10.04 -11.07
CA ASP A 113 14.80 -8.76 -11.41
C ASP A 113 13.75 -7.66 -11.13
N ILE A 114 14.01 -6.83 -10.12
CA ILE A 114 13.16 -5.71 -9.71
C ILE A 114 13.82 -4.41 -10.19
N LYS A 115 13.13 -3.63 -11.00
CA LYS A 115 13.59 -2.34 -11.51
C LYS A 115 12.66 -1.23 -11.03
N SER A 116 13.20 -0.04 -10.80
CA SER A 116 12.36 1.17 -10.70
C SER A 116 11.79 1.50 -12.07
N GLY A 117 10.48 1.73 -12.15
CA GLY A 117 9.81 2.21 -13.34
C GLY A 117 10.08 3.70 -13.61
N ASP A 118 9.42 4.23 -14.64
CA ASP A 118 9.54 5.64 -15.02
C ASP A 118 8.87 6.58 -14.02
N GLU A 119 7.83 6.10 -13.33
CA GLU A 119 7.09 6.85 -12.32
C GLU A 119 7.54 6.54 -10.89
N ILE A 120 7.46 7.57 -10.03
CA ILE A 120 7.84 7.48 -8.63
C ILE A 120 6.89 6.52 -7.91
N GLY A 121 7.45 5.41 -7.40
CA GLY A 121 6.68 4.40 -6.68
C GLY A 121 6.14 3.28 -7.55
N VAL A 122 6.41 3.27 -8.86
CA VAL A 122 6.14 2.12 -9.73
C VAL A 122 7.41 1.29 -9.87
N PHE A 123 7.29 -0.02 -9.66
CA PHE A 123 8.36 -0.99 -9.85
C PHE A 123 7.97 -2.01 -10.89
N GLU A 124 8.95 -2.41 -11.65
CA GLU A 124 8.83 -3.45 -12.63
C GLU A 124 9.50 -4.71 -12.08
N VAL A 125 8.73 -5.76 -11.84
CA VAL A 125 9.25 -7.05 -11.39
C VAL A 125 9.16 -8.05 -12.53
N SER A 126 10.30 -8.58 -12.95
CA SER A 126 10.38 -9.66 -13.93
C SER A 126 10.96 -10.91 -13.28
N ALA A 127 10.36 -12.06 -13.57
CA ALA A 127 10.88 -13.34 -13.14
C ALA A 127 11.65 -14.02 -14.28
N LYS A 128 12.68 -14.79 -13.95
CA LYS A 128 13.44 -15.63 -14.87
C LYS A 128 13.57 -17.02 -14.27
N PHE A 129 13.18 -18.05 -15.01
CA PHE A 129 13.36 -19.44 -14.60
C PHE A 129 14.38 -20.11 -15.51
N MET A 130 15.49 -20.58 -14.94
CA MET A 130 16.59 -21.22 -15.69
C MET A 130 17.09 -20.38 -16.88
N GLY A 131 17.09 -19.06 -16.75
CA GLY A 131 17.51 -18.12 -17.80
C GLY A 131 16.40 -17.72 -18.79
N VAL A 132 15.25 -18.39 -18.76
CA VAL A 132 14.07 -18.02 -19.56
C VAL A 132 13.31 -16.91 -18.84
N ALA A 133 13.12 -15.77 -19.50
CA ALA A 133 12.28 -14.68 -18.99
C ALA A 133 10.82 -15.13 -18.92
N MET A 134 10.24 -14.95 -17.74
CA MET A 134 8.83 -15.17 -17.47
C MET A 134 8.09 -13.83 -17.55
N GLU A 135 6.81 -13.84 -17.17
CA GLU A 135 5.99 -12.64 -17.10
C GLU A 135 6.66 -11.51 -16.30
N LYS A 136 6.36 -10.28 -16.73
CA LYS A 136 6.66 -9.04 -16.02
C LYS A 136 5.37 -8.58 -15.35
N VAL A 137 5.48 -8.17 -14.09
CA VAL A 137 4.40 -7.54 -13.34
C VAL A 137 4.83 -6.15 -12.93
N GLU A 138 3.93 -5.19 -13.08
CA GLU A 138 4.09 -3.84 -12.54
C GLU A 138 3.53 -3.81 -11.12
N LEU A 139 4.32 -3.29 -10.20
CA LEU A 139 4.01 -3.13 -8.80
C LEU A 139 3.94 -1.64 -8.48
N VAL A 140 2.75 -1.18 -8.10
CA VAL A 140 2.56 0.17 -7.57
C VAL A 140 2.74 0.11 -6.05
N PHE A 141 3.65 0.92 -5.52
CA PHE A 141 3.96 0.95 -4.09
C PHE A 141 2.75 1.39 -3.26
N GLN A 142 1.90 2.26 -3.81
CA GLN A 142 0.67 2.70 -3.17
C GLN A 142 -0.29 1.52 -2.94
N ASP A 143 -0.45 0.63 -3.91
CA ASP A 143 -1.28 -0.57 -3.78
C ASP A 143 -0.75 -1.49 -2.67
N LEU A 144 0.58 -1.60 -2.54
CA LEU A 144 1.19 -2.37 -1.43
C LEU A 144 0.87 -1.75 -0.07
N LEU A 145 0.92 -0.42 0.05
CA LEU A 145 0.56 0.28 1.28
C LEU A 145 -0.94 0.14 1.59
N GLN A 146 -1.79 0.14 0.56
CA GLN A 146 -3.22 -0.10 0.73
C GLN A 146 -3.49 -1.52 1.24
N LEU A 147 -2.88 -2.54 0.63
CA LEU A 147 -2.98 -3.93 1.10
C LEU A 147 -2.54 -4.06 2.57
N GLN A 148 -1.46 -3.37 2.95
CA GLN A 148 -1.02 -3.33 4.34
C GLN A 148 -2.07 -2.69 5.27
N TYR A 149 -2.69 -1.58 4.86
CA TYR A 149 -3.73 -0.90 5.64
C TYR A 149 -5.00 -1.76 5.78
N GLU A 150 -5.39 -2.48 4.73
CA GLU A 150 -6.51 -3.44 4.75
C GLU A 150 -6.21 -4.70 5.58
N GLY A 151 -4.98 -4.85 6.09
CA GLY A 151 -4.56 -6.01 6.88
C GLY A 151 -4.23 -7.25 6.03
N VAL A 152 -4.07 -7.08 4.72
CA VAL A 152 -3.69 -8.16 3.80
C VAL A 152 -2.19 -8.41 3.90
N ALA A 153 -1.81 -9.44 4.65
CA ALA A 153 -0.40 -9.78 4.85
C ALA A 153 0.24 -10.51 3.65
N VAL A 154 -0.56 -11.15 2.80
CA VAL A 154 -0.08 -12.00 1.69
C VAL A 154 -0.77 -11.61 0.38
N MET A 155 0.01 -11.42 -0.67
CA MET A 155 -0.47 -11.19 -2.03
C MET A 155 0.01 -12.30 -2.97
N LYS A 156 -0.71 -12.49 -4.09
CA LYS A 156 -0.28 -13.37 -5.18
C LYS A 156 0.39 -12.52 -6.27
N MET A 157 1.59 -12.89 -6.67
CA MET A 157 2.30 -12.34 -7.83
C MET A 157 2.51 -13.42 -8.88
N PHE A 158 2.51 -13.03 -10.17
CA PHE A 158 2.64 -13.95 -11.31
C PHE A 158 1.60 -15.10 -11.31
N GLY A 159 0.43 -14.87 -10.70
CA GLY A 159 -0.64 -15.86 -10.54
C GLY A 159 -0.29 -17.09 -9.68
N ARG A 160 0.96 -17.26 -9.23
CA ARG A 160 1.47 -18.49 -8.61
C ARG A 160 2.33 -18.27 -7.37
N ALA A 161 2.98 -17.12 -7.23
CA ALA A 161 3.88 -16.84 -6.11
C ALA A 161 3.15 -16.12 -4.97
N LYS A 162 3.13 -16.70 -3.77
CA LYS A 162 2.64 -16.05 -2.55
C LYS A 162 3.75 -15.22 -1.93
N ILE A 163 3.50 -13.94 -1.73
CA ILE A 163 4.47 -12.95 -1.26
C ILE A 163 3.93 -12.23 -0.02
N ASN A 164 4.79 -12.05 0.98
CA ASN A 164 4.48 -11.27 2.17
C ASN A 164 4.58 -9.77 1.86
N VAL A 165 3.47 -9.05 2.00
CA VAL A 165 3.35 -7.62 1.65
C VAL A 165 4.27 -6.77 2.53
N ASN A 166 4.27 -7.00 3.85
CA ASN A 166 5.07 -6.22 4.79
C ASN A 166 6.57 -6.35 4.54
N LEU A 167 7.03 -7.58 4.30
CA LEU A 167 8.44 -7.85 4.03
C LEU A 167 8.87 -7.39 2.63
N LEU A 168 7.95 -7.39 1.65
CA LEU A 168 8.19 -6.81 0.35
C LEU A 168 8.35 -5.28 0.45
N ILE A 169 7.44 -4.60 1.16
CA ILE A 169 7.55 -3.16 1.45
C ILE A 169 8.88 -2.86 2.14
N PHE A 170 9.26 -3.66 3.15
CA PHE A 170 10.54 -3.51 3.84
C PHE A 170 11.74 -3.70 2.91
N LEU A 171 11.72 -4.72 2.04
CA LEU A 171 12.78 -4.98 1.08
C LEU A 171 12.92 -3.81 0.10
N LEU A 172 11.80 -3.34 -0.45
CA LEU A 172 11.77 -2.19 -1.33
C LEU A 172 12.31 -0.96 -0.60
N ASN A 173 11.78 -0.65 0.58
CA ASN A 173 12.23 0.48 1.40
C ASN A 173 13.74 0.46 1.66
N LYS A 174 14.28 -0.68 2.08
CA LYS A 174 15.71 -0.84 2.37
C LYS A 174 16.58 -0.66 1.13
N LYS A 175 16.09 -1.05 -0.04
CA LYS A 175 16.89 -1.14 -1.27
C LYS A 175 16.78 0.08 -2.16
N PHE A 176 15.58 0.63 -2.30
CA PHE A 176 15.26 1.73 -3.18
C PHE A 176 15.04 3.04 -2.42
N TYR A 177 14.50 3.00 -1.20
CA TYR A 177 14.07 4.19 -0.45
C TYR A 177 15.02 4.58 0.69
N GLY A 178 16.13 3.84 0.87
CA GLY A 178 16.86 3.73 2.13
C GLY A 178 16.88 4.97 3.03
N LYS A 179 16.47 4.76 4.28
CA LYS A 179 17.28 5.23 5.40
C LYS A 179 18.34 4.17 5.68
#